data_AF-A0ABD5V1V4-F1
#
_entry.id   AF-A0ABD5V1V4-F1
#
_cell.length_a   1.000
_cell.length_b   1.000
_cell.length_c   1.000
_cell.angle_alpha   90.00
_cell.angle_beta   90.00
_cell.angle_gamma   90.00
#
_symmetry.space_group_name_H-M   'P 1'
#
loop_
_entity.id
_entity.type
_entity.pdbx_description
1 polymer ?
#
loop_
_entity_poly.entity_id
_entity_poly.type
_entity_poly.pdbx_seq_one_letter_code
_entity_poly.pdbx_strand_id
1 'polypeptide(L)' 'MTPEVSAPRTRLEWGIFVGLLLAFYAIAMFLTTGDVPSSLAMAVIAGLPLTGVIIVVVAAWRTVTGQTD' A
#
# COMPACT_ATOMS: atom_id res chain seq x y z
N MET A 1 21.60 -2.80 14.59
CA MET A 1 21.13 -1.70 13.70
C MET A 1 19.73 -2.09 13.24
N THR A 2 18.70 -1.54 13.87
CA THR A 2 17.34 -1.66 13.31
C THR A 2 17.31 -0.77 12.08
N PRO A 3 17.02 -1.30 10.88
CA PRO A 3 16.91 -0.45 9.71
C PRO A 3 15.89 0.66 10.02
N GLU A 4 16.28 1.92 9.86
CA GLU A 4 15.32 3.02 9.87
C GLU A 4 14.39 2.81 8.68
N VAL A 5 13.29 2.10 8.92
CA VAL A 5 12.22 1.97 7.94
C VAL A 5 11.52 3.33 7.92
N SER A 6 11.98 4.17 7.02
CA SER A 6 11.42 5.50 6.82
C SER A 6 10.10 5.36 6.05
N ALA A 7 8.98 5.60 6.73
CA ALA A 7 7.67 5.63 6.08
C ALA A 7 7.60 6.77 5.04
N PRO A 8 6.82 6.62 3.94
CA PRO A 8 6.69 7.64 2.90
C PRO A 8 6.37 9.02 3.51
N ARG A 9 7.20 10.02 3.25
CA ARG A 9 7.09 11.37 3.84
C ARG A 9 6.38 12.34 2.90
N THR A 10 6.59 12.20 1.59
CA THR A 10 6.04 13.11 0.59
C THR A 10 4.82 12.52 -0.13
N ARG A 11 3.95 13.38 -0.69
CA ARG A 11 2.78 12.94 -1.49
C ARG A 11 3.19 12.07 -2.69
N LEU A 12 4.35 12.36 -3.28
CA LEU A 12 4.91 11.59 -4.38
C LEU A 12 5.33 10.19 -3.92
N GLU A 13 6.05 10.08 -2.81
CA GLU A 13 6.42 8.78 -2.22
C GLU A 13 5.19 7.95 -1.86
N TRP A 14 4.14 8.58 -1.34
CA TRP A 14 2.85 7.93 -1.10
C TRP A 14 2.20 7.41 -2.39
N GLY A 15 2.18 8.22 -3.45
CA GLY A 15 1.66 7.80 -4.76
C GLY A 15 2.41 6.60 -5.33
N ILE A 16 3.74 6.61 -5.25
CA ILE A 16 4.60 5.49 -5.69
C ILE A 16 4.35 4.25 -4.83
N PHE A 17 4.31 4.39 -3.52
CA PHE A 17 4.08 3.28 -2.58
C PHE A 17 2.72 2.60 -2.83
N VAL A 18 1.65 3.39 -2.96
CA VAL A 18 0.31 2.88 -3.26
C VAL A 18 0.26 2.21 -4.63
N GLY A 19 0.87 2.82 -5.65
CA GLY A 19 0.94 2.24 -6.99
C GLY A 19 1.65 0.88 -7.01
N LEU A 20 2.78 0.77 -6.31
CA LEU A 20 3.51 -0.49 -6.17
C LEU A 20 2.69 -1.55 -5.41
N LEU A 21 1.96 -1.15 -4.38
CA LEU A 21 1.10 -2.06 -3.62
C LEU A 21 -0.03 -2.62 -4.48
N LEU A 22 -0.69 -1.77 -5.27
CA LEU A 22 -1.73 -2.18 -6.22
C LEU A 22 -1.19 -3.12 -7.29
N ALA A 23 -0.02 -2.80 -7.86
CA ALA A 23 0.64 -3.64 -8.84
C ALA A 23 1.00 -5.03 -8.26
N PHE A 24 1.57 -5.07 -7.06
CA PHE A 24 1.88 -6.32 -6.37
C PHE A 24 0.62 -7.17 -6.12
N TYR A 25 -0.46 -6.54 -5.65
CA TYR A 25 -1.72 -7.23 -5.39
C TYR A 25 -2.37 -7.77 -6.68
N ALA A 26 -2.31 -7.02 -7.78
CA ALA A 26 -2.79 -7.47 -9.09
C ALA A 26 -2.00 -8.70 -9.58
N ILE A 27 -0.67 -8.68 -9.45
CA ILE A 27 0.19 -9.82 -9.82
C ILE A 27 -0.13 -11.04 -8.94
N ALA A 28 -0.24 -10.85 -7.62
CA ALA A 28 -0.57 -11.93 -6.70
C ALA A 28 -1.95 -12.55 -7.02
N MET A 29 -2.95 -11.73 -7.32
CA MET A 29 -4.27 -12.20 -7.73
C MET A 29 -4.26 -12.89 -9.09
N PHE A 30 -3.47 -12.41 -10.04
CA PHE A 30 -3.32 -13.09 -11.33
C PHE A 30 -2.72 -14.48 -11.14
N LEU A 31 -1.70 -14.63 -10.27
CA LEU A 31 -1.09 -15.92 -9.98
C LEU A 31 -2.06 -16.90 -9.29
N THR A 32 -3.04 -16.42 -8.52
CA THR A 32 -4.02 -17.27 -7.84
C THR A 32 -5.24 -17.61 -8.70
N THR A 33 -5.70 -16.67 -9.54
CA THR A 33 -6.94 -16.82 -10.32
C THR A 33 -6.71 -17.21 -11.78
N GLY A 34 -5.53 -16.93 -12.34
CA GLY A 34 -5.21 -17.15 -13.75
C GLY A 34 -5.96 -16.24 -14.73
N ASP A 35 -6.77 -15.31 -14.22
CA ASP A 35 -7.66 -14.47 -15.02
C ASP A 35 -7.32 -12.98 -14.85
N VAL A 36 -6.77 -12.39 -15.91
CA VAL A 36 -6.27 -11.01 -15.92
C VAL A 36 -7.37 -9.98 -15.61
N PRO A 37 -8.50 -9.90 -16.33
CA PRO A 37 -9.56 -8.93 -16.03
C PRO A 37 -10.13 -9.05 -14.61
N SER A 38 -10.35 -10.28 -14.13
CA SER A 38 -10.85 -10.53 -12.77
C SER A 38 -9.84 -10.13 -11.69
N SER A 39 -8.56 -10.42 -11.90
CA SER A 39 -7.48 -10.01 -10.99
C SER A 39 -7.31 -8.49 -10.90
N LEU A 40 -7.47 -7.77 -12.02
CA LEU A 40 -7.41 -6.31 -12.08
C LEU A 40 -8.60 -5.67 -11.36
N ALA A 41 -9.82 -6.18 -11.59
CA ALA A 41 -11.01 -5.70 -10.91
C ALA A 41 -10.91 -5.91 -9.39
N MET A 42 -10.50 -7.10 -8.96
CA MET A 42 -10.27 -7.40 -7.54
C MET A 42 -9.14 -6.56 -6.95
N ALA A 43 -8.08 -6.27 -7.71
CA ALA A 43 -7.01 -5.40 -7.24
C ALA A 43 -7.45 -3.97 -7.03
N VAL A 44 -8.35 -3.44 -7.86
CA VAL A 44 -8.92 -2.10 -7.63
C VAL A 44 -9.89 -2.12 -6.44
N ILE A 45 -10.79 -3.11 -6.38
CA ILE A 45 -11.83 -3.20 -5.33
C ILE A 45 -11.21 -3.45 -3.95
N ALA A 46 -10.26 -4.36 -3.84
CA ALA A 46 -9.61 -4.70 -2.58
C ALA A 46 -8.40 -3.79 -2.28
N GLY A 47 -7.72 -3.29 -3.30
CA GLY A 47 -6.53 -2.45 -3.13
C GLY A 47 -6.82 -1.05 -2.64
N LEU A 48 -7.97 -0.45 -2.99
CA LEU A 48 -8.43 0.83 -2.44
C LEU A 48 -8.61 0.80 -0.90
N PRO A 49 -9.37 -0.14 -0.32
CA PRO A 49 -9.50 -0.24 1.13
C PRO A 49 -8.18 -0.64 1.80
N LEU A 50 -7.37 -1.52 1.20
CA LEU A 50 -6.03 -1.88 1.71
C LEU A 50 -5.11 -0.66 1.81
N THR A 51 -5.13 0.18 0.78
CA THR A 51 -4.41 1.46 0.76
C THR A 51 -4.88 2.36 1.91
N GLY A 52 -6.20 2.48 2.10
CA GLY A 52 -6.77 3.24 3.21
C GLY A 52 -6.30 2.72 4.57
N VAL A 53 -6.31 1.40 4.78
CA VAL A 53 -5.83 0.78 6.02
C VAL A 53 -4.35 1.09 6.24
N ILE A 54 -3.51 1.00 5.22
CA ILE A 54 -2.07 1.29 5.37
C ILE A 54 -1.84 2.77 5.69
N ILE A 55 -2.56 3.69 5.05
CA ILE A 55 -2.47 5.12 5.37
C ILE A 55 -2.84 5.35 6.84
N VAL A 56 -3.93 4.74 7.33
CA VAL A 56 -4.36 4.85 8.72
C VAL A 56 -3.32 4.27 9.69
N VAL A 57 -2.78 3.08 9.38
CA VAL A 57 -1.75 2.43 10.20
C VAL A 57 -0.48 3.26 10.27
N VAL A 58 -0.03 3.82 9.14
CA VAL A 58 1.17 4.67 9.10
C VAL A 58 0.93 6.00 9.80
N ALA A 59 -0.25 6.61 9.65
CA ALA A 59 -0.62 7.81 10.38
C ALA A 59 -0.62 7.56 11.90
N ALA A 60 -1.26 6.48 12.34
CA ALA A 60 -1.25 6.06 13.74
C ALA A 60 0.17 5.78 14.26
N TRP A 61 0.99 5.10 13.47
CA TRP A 61 2.40 4.84 13.78
C TRP A 61 3.20 6.14 13.97
N ARG A 62 3.01 7.12 13.08
CA ARG A 62 3.64 8.44 13.21
C ARG A 62 3.21 9.18 14.46
N THR A 63 1.92 9.12 14.81
CA THR A 63 1.41 9.70 16.06
C THR A 63 2.05 9.04 17.29
N VAL A 64 2.16 7.70 17.32
CA VAL A 64 2.76 6.96 18.44
C VAL A 64 4.27 7.21 18.56
N THR A 65 4.97 7.33 17.43
CA THR A 65 6.44 7.54 17.41
C THR A 65 6.86 9.00 17.50
N GLY A 66 5.91 9.94 17.59
CA GLY A 66 6.19 11.38 17.64
C GLY A 66 6.79 11.93 16.35
N GLN A 67 6.69 11.19 15.23
CA GLN A 67 7.09 11.63 13.90
C GLN A 67 5.96 12.49 13.28
N THR A 68 5.60 13.55 13.97
CA THR A 68 4.71 14.61 13.47
C THR A 68 5.60 15.69 12.89
N ASP A 69 5.73 15.71 11.56
CA ASP A 69 6.08 16.93 10.84
C ASP A 69 5.00 17.99 11.07
#